data_AF-A0A226DJV2-F1
#
_entry.id   AF-A0A226DJV2-F1
#
_cell.length_a   1.000
_cell.length_b   1.000
_cell.length_c   1.000
_cell.angle_alpha   90.00
_cell.angle_beta   90.00
_cell.angle_gamma   90.00
#
_symmetry.space_group_name_H-M   'P 1'
#
loop_
_entity.id
_entity.type
_entity.pdbx_description
1 polymer ?
#
loop_
_entity_poly.entity_id
_entity_poly.type
_entity_poly.pdbx_seq_one_letter_code
_entity_poly.pdbx_strand_id
1 'polypeptide(L)'
;MDYENAWFVLRTYCKAYRYLWQYPFYFDMKKKRMCNLTRNSVAFKVWSICVGFSMLTAFLGSLGCLFWFNFVPDATSDSSVTTVEIFLVIFILILAIFGCSIFLWIYVFLEDEVTNFNQFCVNYEILFAKDGENNLTNTPRLRGVLILLLEAVMIYYAIFPWVWYPFFVYLGVDPPNTFYRFVLSAFNQPFNTTSKLAIFPLRLFYMFICCFEGTRMFAFYVIYMVLKCIGNCAVFEDIVSRFDKVPRDASFFSEIDQICRYFSRFNIISQHGRIQHMNYTSVGCFTLFCVVVPSNFATIKMFHSFALIFYLIFATLSVLTLAGFPKVAQPLIESNRGLDGVMDKLREMNILGKAGGDRYRSKILEKRIKSIMPVKMSMGLRSLKFTDFTMDMKAGVIYAIMDYTISALLSIQVK
;
A
#
# COMPACT_ATOMS: atom_id res chain seq x y z
N MET A 1 -19.17 6.76 -0.02
CA MET A 1 -18.79 6.13 -1.30
C MET A 1 -19.49 4.82 -1.31
N ASP A 2 -20.31 4.55 -2.32
CA ASP A 2 -20.96 3.25 -2.39
C ASP A 2 -19.89 2.18 -2.56
N TYR A 3 -19.88 1.21 -1.65
CA TYR A 3 -19.13 -0.04 -1.77
C TYR A 3 -19.30 -0.69 -3.15
N GLU A 4 -20.41 -0.44 -3.83
CA GLU A 4 -20.64 -0.79 -5.24
C GLU A 4 -19.54 -0.28 -6.17
N ASN A 5 -19.06 0.95 -5.98
CA ASN A 5 -18.06 1.56 -6.84
C ASN A 5 -16.65 0.98 -6.64
N ALA A 6 -16.37 0.41 -5.46
CA ALA A 6 -15.13 -0.32 -5.20
C ALA A 6 -14.94 -1.51 -6.17
N TRP A 7 -16.04 -2.15 -6.54
CA TRP A 7 -16.03 -3.31 -7.42
C TRP A 7 -15.70 -2.96 -8.87
N PHE A 8 -15.93 -1.72 -9.31
CA PHE A 8 -15.46 -1.26 -10.63
C PHE A 8 -13.94 -1.18 -10.68
N VAL A 9 -13.30 -0.60 -9.66
CA VAL A 9 -11.83 -0.54 -9.56
C VAL A 9 -11.22 -1.94 -9.52
N LEU A 10 -11.80 -2.86 -8.74
CA LEU A 10 -11.37 -4.26 -8.69
C LEU A 10 -11.54 -4.98 -10.03
N ARG A 11 -12.62 -4.70 -10.75
CA ARG A 11 -12.84 -5.23 -12.10
C ARG A 11 -11.77 -4.73 -13.07
N THR A 12 -11.42 -3.46 -13.00
CA THR A 12 -10.36 -2.85 -13.81
C THR A 12 -9.02 -3.51 -13.50
N TYR A 13 -8.68 -3.73 -12.23
CA TYR A 13 -7.49 -4.49 -11.83
C TYR A 13 -7.46 -5.91 -12.41
N CYS A 14 -8.55 -6.68 -12.24
CA CYS A 14 -8.61 -8.05 -12.76
C CYS A 14 -8.53 -8.12 -14.28
N LYS A 15 -9.07 -7.13 -15.00
CA LYS A 15 -8.94 -7.06 -16.47
C LYS A 15 -7.53 -6.66 -16.89
N ALA A 16 -6.97 -5.64 -16.25
CA ALA A 16 -5.65 -5.10 -16.59
C ALA A 16 -4.56 -6.16 -16.43
N TYR A 17 -4.59 -6.97 -15.37
CA TYR A 17 -3.58 -7.99 -15.10
C TYR A 17 -3.93 -9.40 -15.59
N ARG A 18 -4.97 -9.55 -16.43
CA ARG A 18 -5.42 -10.86 -16.93
C ARG A 18 -4.37 -11.58 -17.81
N TYR A 19 -3.42 -10.84 -18.37
CA TYR A 19 -2.35 -11.40 -19.19
C TYR A 19 -1.26 -12.12 -18.37
N LEU A 20 -1.28 -11.99 -17.04
CA LEU A 20 -0.42 -12.73 -16.12
C LEU A 20 -1.14 -13.98 -15.56
N TRP A 21 -0.37 -14.91 -15.01
CA TRP A 21 -0.94 -16.07 -14.30
C TRP A 21 -1.79 -15.65 -13.11
N GLN A 22 -2.56 -16.58 -12.56
CA GLN A 22 -3.43 -16.29 -11.42
C GLN A 22 -2.64 -15.82 -10.18
N TYR A 23 -3.01 -14.65 -9.66
CA TYR A 23 -2.43 -14.09 -8.44
C TYR A 23 -2.95 -14.86 -7.20
N PRO A 24 -2.18 -14.99 -6.10
CA PRO A 24 -2.63 -15.68 -4.89
C PRO A 24 -3.94 -15.14 -4.32
N PHE A 25 -4.20 -13.85 -4.54
CA PHE A 25 -5.49 -13.21 -4.25
C PHE A 25 -6.27 -12.98 -5.54
N TYR A 26 -7.54 -13.34 -5.55
CA TYR A 26 -8.44 -13.02 -6.66
C TYR A 26 -9.82 -12.66 -6.14
N PHE A 27 -10.57 -11.91 -6.95
CA PHE A 27 -11.88 -11.40 -6.57
C PHE A 27 -12.97 -12.12 -7.36
N ASP A 28 -13.89 -12.77 -6.65
CA ASP A 28 -15.13 -13.28 -7.24
C ASP A 28 -16.09 -12.11 -7.41
N MET A 29 -16.12 -11.57 -8.64
CA MET A 29 -16.96 -10.42 -9.00
C MET A 29 -18.46 -10.73 -8.92
N LYS A 30 -18.87 -12.00 -9.01
CA LYS A 30 -20.28 -12.39 -8.89
C LYS A 30 -20.70 -12.40 -7.43
N LYS A 31 -19.87 -13.01 -6.57
CA LYS A 31 -20.15 -13.10 -5.13
C LYS A 31 -19.76 -11.84 -4.36
N LYS A 32 -19.06 -10.89 -4.98
CA LYS A 32 -18.47 -9.72 -4.31
C LYS A 32 -17.63 -10.15 -3.10
N ARG A 33 -16.75 -11.14 -3.31
CA ARG A 33 -15.86 -11.70 -2.27
C ARG A 33 -14.43 -11.82 -2.78
N MET A 34 -13.50 -11.81 -1.84
CA MET A 34 -12.10 -12.15 -2.08
C MET A 34 -11.91 -13.64 -1.87
N CYS A 35 -11.07 -14.24 -2.69
CA CYS A 35 -10.70 -15.64 -2.65
C CYS A 35 -9.18 -15.75 -2.73
N ASN A 36 -8.65 -16.89 -2.29
CA ASN A 36 -7.24 -17.19 -2.37
C ASN A 36 -6.96 -18.51 -3.10
N LEU A 37 -5.74 -18.63 -3.60
CA LEU A 37 -5.19 -19.92 -4.00
C LEU A 37 -4.91 -20.75 -2.75
N THR A 38 -5.17 -22.05 -2.81
CA THR A 38 -4.78 -22.95 -1.73
C THR A 38 -3.25 -23.07 -1.70
N ARG A 39 -2.64 -23.06 -0.50
CA ARG A 39 -1.17 -23.17 -0.36
C ARG A 39 -0.61 -24.45 -0.98
N ASN A 40 -1.42 -25.51 -1.00
CA ASN A 40 -1.04 -26.80 -1.58
C ASN A 40 -1.15 -26.82 -3.12
N SER A 41 -1.82 -25.84 -3.73
CA SER A 41 -1.93 -25.75 -5.19
C SER A 41 -0.56 -25.54 -5.85
N VAL A 42 -0.38 -26.17 -7.01
CA VAL A 42 0.82 -25.99 -7.83
C VAL A 42 0.98 -24.51 -8.22
N ALA A 43 -0.12 -23.83 -8.55
CA ALA A 43 -0.12 -22.41 -8.90
C ALA A 43 0.47 -21.53 -7.79
N PHE A 44 0.05 -21.73 -6.53
CA PHE A 44 0.61 -20.98 -5.40
C PHE A 44 2.10 -21.29 -5.17
N LYS A 45 2.47 -22.57 -5.23
CA LYS A 45 3.87 -22.98 -5.06
C LYS A 45 4.78 -22.35 -6.12
N VAL A 46 4.40 -22.44 -7.39
CA VAL A 46 5.14 -21.83 -8.50
C VAL A 46 5.24 -20.32 -8.31
N TRP A 47 4.12 -19.64 -8.01
CA TRP A 47 4.14 -18.21 -7.73
C TRP A 47 5.11 -17.86 -6.59
N SER A 48 5.03 -18.57 -5.46
CA SER A 48 5.83 -18.30 -4.28
C SER A 48 7.33 -18.47 -4.52
N ILE A 49 7.70 -19.51 -5.29
CA ILE A 49 9.08 -19.79 -5.64
C ILE A 49 9.59 -18.73 -6.62
N CYS A 50 8.85 -18.46 -7.70
CA CYS A 50 9.30 -17.52 -8.74
C CYS A 50 9.40 -16.08 -8.21
N VAL A 51 8.38 -15.61 -7.51
CA VAL A 51 8.35 -14.26 -6.94
C VAL A 51 9.32 -14.13 -5.76
N GLY A 52 9.31 -15.11 -4.86
CA GLY A 52 10.22 -15.14 -3.71
C GLY A 52 11.68 -15.14 -4.15
N PHE A 53 12.05 -16.02 -5.08
CA PHE A 53 13.40 -16.05 -5.67
C PHE A 53 13.76 -14.69 -6.29
N SER A 54 12.92 -14.16 -7.17
CA SER A 54 13.26 -12.93 -7.91
C SER A 54 13.40 -11.70 -6.99
N MET A 55 12.51 -11.55 -6.00
CA MET A 55 12.57 -10.45 -5.04
C MET A 55 13.78 -10.57 -4.10
N LEU A 56 14.08 -11.78 -3.62
CA LEU A 56 15.29 -12.03 -2.82
C LEU A 56 16.57 -11.82 -3.63
N THR A 57 16.61 -12.25 -4.89
CA THR A 57 17.75 -12.02 -5.78
C THR A 57 17.97 -10.52 -6.03
N ALA A 58 16.92 -9.74 -6.24
CA ALA A 58 17.02 -8.29 -6.38
C ALA A 58 17.52 -7.64 -5.08
N PHE A 59 17.00 -8.06 -3.92
CA PHE A 59 17.40 -7.55 -2.60
C PHE A 59 18.87 -7.88 -2.27
N LEU A 60 19.23 -9.16 -2.32
CA LEU A 60 20.57 -9.64 -2.00
C LEU A 60 21.60 -9.17 -3.03
N GLY A 61 21.25 -9.12 -4.32
CA GLY A 61 22.11 -8.58 -5.36
C GLY A 61 22.41 -7.10 -5.13
N SER A 62 21.40 -6.31 -4.78
CA SER A 62 21.59 -4.87 -4.50
C SER A 62 22.42 -4.65 -3.23
N LEU A 63 22.15 -5.40 -2.16
CA LEU A 63 22.98 -5.37 -0.95
C LEU A 63 24.42 -5.78 -1.24
N GLY A 64 24.63 -6.84 -2.01
CA GLY A 64 25.95 -7.32 -2.42
C GLY A 64 26.74 -6.23 -3.17
N CYS A 65 26.11 -5.53 -4.11
CA CYS A 65 26.72 -4.38 -4.77
C CYS A 65 27.09 -3.27 -3.77
N LEU A 66 26.19 -2.89 -2.84
CA LEU A 66 26.49 -1.86 -1.85
C LEU A 66 27.63 -2.25 -0.90
N PHE A 67 27.66 -3.51 -0.44
CA PHE A 67 28.77 -4.01 0.37
C PHE A 67 30.08 -3.97 -0.42
N TRP A 68 30.05 -4.35 -1.69
CA TRP A 68 31.22 -4.28 -2.55
C TRP A 68 31.76 -2.86 -2.66
N PHE A 69 30.90 -1.88 -2.94
CA PHE A 69 31.28 -0.47 -3.06
C PHE A 69 31.88 0.14 -1.78
N ASN A 70 31.44 -0.32 -0.60
CA ASN A 70 31.87 0.26 0.66
C ASN A 70 33.09 -0.44 1.28
N PHE A 71 33.29 -1.73 1.00
CA PHE A 71 34.27 -2.55 1.73
C PHE A 71 35.42 -3.08 0.87
N VAL A 72 35.34 -2.99 -0.46
CA VAL A 72 36.42 -3.41 -1.34
C VAL A 72 37.24 -2.17 -1.75
N PRO A 73 38.50 -2.04 -1.30
CA PRO A 73 39.40 -0.98 -1.75
C PRO A 73 39.50 -1.01 -3.27
N ASP A 74 39.53 0.14 -3.92
CA ASP A 74 39.63 0.30 -5.38
C ASP A 74 38.43 -0.13 -6.24
N ALA A 75 37.33 -0.63 -5.65
CA ALA A 75 36.12 -0.98 -6.39
C ALA A 75 35.47 0.21 -7.14
N THR A 76 35.74 1.43 -6.70
CA THR A 76 35.30 2.68 -7.34
C THR A 76 36.42 3.40 -8.10
N SER A 77 37.69 2.99 -7.95
CA SER A 77 38.82 3.59 -8.67
C SER A 77 39.02 2.95 -10.05
N ASP A 78 38.61 1.69 -10.22
CA ASP A 78 38.33 1.11 -11.52
C ASP A 78 37.10 1.80 -12.14
N SER A 79 37.38 2.78 -13.00
CA SER A 79 36.51 3.64 -13.84
C SER A 79 35.25 3.05 -14.52
N SER A 80 34.88 1.80 -14.23
CA SER A 80 33.73 1.09 -14.80
C SER A 80 32.39 1.35 -14.10
N VAL A 81 32.39 1.82 -12.83
CA VAL A 81 31.15 2.04 -12.08
C VAL A 81 30.74 3.50 -12.11
N THR A 82 29.62 3.79 -12.77
CA THR A 82 29.09 5.16 -12.86
C THR A 82 28.26 5.51 -11.62
N THR A 83 28.23 6.78 -11.22
CA THR A 83 27.34 7.30 -10.16
C THR A 83 25.87 6.92 -10.41
N VAL A 84 25.50 6.81 -11.69
CA VAL A 84 24.20 6.34 -12.18
C VAL A 84 23.90 4.90 -11.74
N GLU A 85 24.87 3.99 -11.81
CA GLU A 85 24.69 2.59 -11.40
C GLU A 85 24.55 2.45 -9.88
N ILE A 86 25.32 3.21 -9.09
CA ILE A 86 25.20 3.22 -7.62
C ILE A 86 23.80 3.71 -7.23
N PHE A 87 23.35 4.81 -7.84
CA PHE A 87 22.01 5.34 -7.60
C PHE A 87 20.92 4.33 -7.96
N LEU A 88 21.09 3.62 -9.09
CA LEU A 88 20.17 2.58 -9.53
C LEU A 88 20.10 1.38 -8.60
N VAL A 89 21.25 0.94 -8.09
CA VAL A 89 21.33 -0.13 -7.08
C VAL A 89 20.58 0.27 -5.81
N ILE A 90 20.75 1.51 -5.33
CA ILE A 90 20.02 2.02 -4.16
C ILE A 90 18.52 2.05 -4.43
N PHE A 91 18.11 2.57 -5.59
CA PHE A 91 16.70 2.64 -5.98
C PHE A 91 16.06 1.25 -6.03
N ILE A 92 16.73 0.28 -6.66
CA ILE A 92 16.24 -1.09 -6.76
C ILE A 92 16.24 -1.78 -5.40
N LEU A 93 17.21 -1.50 -4.52
CA LEU A 93 17.20 -2.01 -3.15
C LEU A 93 15.94 -1.56 -2.39
N ILE A 94 15.58 -0.28 -2.48
CA ILE A 94 14.37 0.26 -1.82
C ILE A 94 13.12 -0.44 -2.35
N LEU A 95 13.02 -0.61 -3.67
CA LEU A 95 11.90 -1.34 -4.29
C LEU A 95 11.90 -2.83 -3.89
N ALA A 96 13.06 -3.47 -3.77
CA ALA A 96 13.18 -4.87 -3.39
C ALA A 96 12.81 -5.08 -1.91
N ILE A 97 13.18 -4.18 -1.00
CA ILE A 97 12.74 -4.21 0.40
C ILE A 97 11.21 -4.17 0.47
N PHE A 98 10.59 -3.27 -0.30
CA PHE A 98 9.14 -3.17 -0.37
C PHE A 98 8.50 -4.41 -0.99
N GLY A 99 9.03 -4.89 -2.13
CA GLY A 99 8.55 -6.09 -2.82
C GLY A 99 8.64 -7.34 -1.93
N CYS A 100 9.76 -7.55 -1.25
CA CYS A 100 9.94 -8.62 -0.26
C CYS A 100 8.94 -8.50 0.89
N SER A 101 8.68 -7.29 1.37
CA SER A 101 7.72 -7.06 2.45
C SER A 101 6.29 -7.40 2.03
N ILE A 102 5.87 -7.02 0.81
CA ILE A 102 4.56 -7.42 0.27
C ILE A 102 4.50 -8.93 0.06
N PHE A 103 5.54 -9.52 -0.54
CA PHE A 103 5.62 -10.96 -0.76
C PHE A 103 5.45 -11.75 0.53
N LEU A 104 6.18 -11.39 1.59
CA LEU A 104 6.08 -12.03 2.90
C LEU A 104 4.70 -11.83 3.52
N TRP A 105 4.09 -10.65 3.36
CA TRP A 105 2.73 -10.41 3.85
C TRP A 105 1.72 -11.33 3.16
N ILE A 106 1.76 -11.45 1.82
CA ILE A 106 0.89 -12.36 1.06
C ILE A 106 1.14 -13.81 1.50
N TYR A 107 2.41 -14.21 1.61
CA TYR A 107 2.79 -15.59 1.93
C TYR A 107 2.33 -16.01 3.33
N VAL A 108 2.50 -15.13 4.33
CA VAL A 108 2.17 -15.42 5.73
C VAL A 108 0.67 -15.29 5.99
N PHE A 109 0.06 -14.18 5.57
CA PHE A 109 -1.29 -13.77 5.97
C PHE A 109 -2.37 -14.04 4.91
N LEU A 110 -2.09 -14.89 3.92
CA LEU A 110 -3.01 -15.17 2.81
C LEU A 110 -4.46 -15.44 3.25
N GLU A 111 -4.65 -16.36 4.20
CA GLU A 111 -5.99 -16.79 4.63
C GLU A 111 -6.66 -15.78 5.56
N ASP A 112 -5.87 -15.16 6.43
CA ASP A 112 -6.34 -14.13 7.37
C ASP A 112 -6.88 -12.92 6.62
N GLU A 113 -6.18 -12.47 5.58
CA GLU A 113 -6.59 -11.30 4.78
C GLU A 113 -7.87 -11.55 3.98
N VAL A 114 -8.03 -12.75 3.41
CA VAL A 114 -9.28 -13.14 2.75
C VAL A 114 -10.43 -13.17 3.76
N THR A 115 -10.19 -13.75 4.93
CA THR A 115 -11.20 -13.83 5.99
C THR A 115 -11.59 -12.44 6.48
N ASN A 116 -10.61 -11.56 6.73
CA ASN A 116 -10.81 -10.18 7.15
C ASN A 116 -11.60 -9.38 6.11
N PHE A 117 -11.22 -9.46 4.83
CA PHE A 117 -11.91 -8.75 3.77
C PHE A 117 -13.34 -9.24 3.57
N ASN A 118 -13.56 -10.56 3.61
CA ASN A 118 -14.89 -11.14 3.44
C ASN A 118 -15.80 -10.86 4.64
N GLN A 119 -15.28 -10.92 5.87
CA GLN A 119 -16.03 -10.53 7.06
C GLN A 119 -16.38 -9.04 7.01
N PHE A 120 -15.46 -8.20 6.56
CA PHE A 120 -15.75 -6.78 6.33
C PHE A 120 -16.92 -6.61 5.34
N CYS A 121 -16.87 -7.30 4.20
CA CYS A 121 -17.94 -7.24 3.18
C CYS A 121 -19.29 -7.73 3.71
N VAL A 122 -19.34 -8.86 4.42
CA VAL A 122 -20.58 -9.40 4.99
C VAL A 122 -21.20 -8.44 5.99
N ASN A 123 -20.40 -7.83 6.87
CA ASN A 123 -20.93 -6.89 7.85
C ASN A 123 -21.38 -5.58 7.22
N TYR A 124 -20.67 -5.12 6.17
CA TYR A 124 -21.12 -4.00 5.35
C TYR A 124 -22.49 -4.30 4.73
N GLU A 125 -22.66 -5.45 4.08
CA GLU A 125 -23.94 -5.86 3.50
C GLU A 125 -25.06 -5.94 4.55
N ILE A 126 -24.81 -6.51 5.73
CA ILE A 126 -25.81 -6.56 6.81
C ILE A 126 -26.24 -5.14 7.26
N LEU A 127 -25.29 -4.19 7.26
CA LEU A 127 -25.55 -2.81 7.67
C LEU A 127 -26.46 -2.11 6.63
N PHE A 128 -26.09 -2.19 5.35
CA PHE A 128 -26.76 -1.46 4.28
C PHE A 128 -27.97 -2.20 3.68
N ALA A 129 -28.11 -3.52 3.88
CA ALA A 129 -29.30 -4.27 3.45
C ALA A 129 -30.57 -3.85 4.20
N LYS A 130 -30.46 -3.24 5.39
CA LYS A 130 -31.60 -2.72 6.15
C LYS A 130 -32.12 -1.37 5.66
N ASP A 131 -31.30 -0.60 4.95
CA ASP A 131 -31.64 0.76 4.51
C ASP A 131 -31.93 0.84 2.99
N GLY A 132 -31.85 -0.29 2.28
CA GLY A 132 -32.01 -0.40 0.83
C GLY A 132 -33.40 -0.08 0.28
N GLU A 133 -34.37 0.26 1.14
CA GLU A 133 -35.72 0.64 0.70
C GLU A 133 -35.93 2.15 0.51
N ASN A 134 -35.08 3.05 1.05
CA ASN A 134 -35.51 4.46 1.11
C ASN A 134 -34.53 5.61 0.85
N ASN A 135 -33.21 5.45 0.66
CA ASN A 135 -32.37 6.64 0.40
C ASN A 135 -31.15 6.35 -0.49
N LEU A 136 -31.38 6.24 -1.78
CA LEU A 136 -30.36 6.19 -2.83
C LEU A 136 -30.19 7.58 -3.48
N THR A 137 -29.99 8.62 -2.67
CA THR A 137 -29.77 9.96 -3.22
C THR A 137 -28.68 10.72 -2.47
N ASN A 138 -27.65 11.09 -3.25
CA ASN A 138 -26.72 12.20 -3.08
C ASN A 138 -25.47 12.01 -2.20
N THR A 139 -24.42 11.39 -2.76
CA THR A 139 -23.07 11.98 -2.66
C THR A 139 -22.26 11.85 -3.96
N PRO A 140 -22.45 12.75 -4.96
CA PRO A 140 -21.78 12.64 -6.26
C PRO A 140 -20.92 13.88 -6.58
N ARG A 141 -19.58 13.77 -6.48
CA ARG A 141 -18.60 14.45 -7.38
C ARG A 141 -17.15 14.26 -6.94
N LEU A 142 -16.80 14.54 -5.69
CA LEU A 142 -15.41 14.46 -5.21
C LEU A 142 -14.85 13.02 -5.23
N ARG A 143 -15.73 12.04 -4.97
CA ARG A 143 -15.42 10.60 -4.88
C ARG A 143 -15.24 9.92 -6.25
N GLY A 144 -15.80 10.48 -7.33
CA GLY A 144 -15.60 9.98 -8.69
C GLY A 144 -14.18 10.20 -9.23
N VAL A 145 -13.56 11.32 -8.86
CA VAL A 145 -12.17 11.64 -9.25
C VAL A 145 -11.18 10.65 -8.65
N LEU A 146 -11.39 10.21 -7.41
CA LEU A 146 -10.53 9.20 -6.77
C LEU A 146 -10.65 7.84 -7.45
N ILE A 147 -11.86 7.44 -7.86
CA ILE A 147 -12.09 6.18 -8.58
C ILE A 147 -11.39 6.22 -9.94
N LEU A 148 -11.60 7.28 -10.72
CA LEU A 148 -10.92 7.47 -12.00
C LEU A 148 -9.40 7.49 -11.84
N LEU A 149 -8.90 8.14 -10.78
CA LEU A 149 -7.47 8.14 -10.46
C LEU A 149 -6.97 6.73 -10.15
N LEU A 150 -7.67 5.96 -9.31
CA LEU A 150 -7.29 4.58 -8.99
C LEU A 150 -7.28 3.70 -10.23
N GLU A 151 -8.29 3.79 -11.09
CA GLU A 151 -8.36 3.05 -12.35
C GLU A 151 -7.22 3.44 -13.30
N ALA A 152 -6.94 4.74 -13.46
CA ALA A 152 -5.82 5.22 -14.25
C ALA A 152 -4.48 4.72 -13.71
N VAL A 153 -4.29 4.74 -12.39
CA VAL A 153 -3.10 4.21 -11.71
C VAL A 153 -2.96 2.71 -11.97
N MET A 154 -4.05 1.94 -11.99
CA MET A 154 -3.99 0.50 -12.31
C MET A 154 -3.59 0.23 -13.75
N ILE A 155 -4.17 0.97 -14.70
CA ILE A 155 -3.83 0.84 -16.11
C ILE A 155 -2.35 1.22 -16.32
N TYR A 156 -1.90 2.31 -15.68
CA TYR A 156 -0.51 2.74 -15.72
C TYR A 156 0.43 1.64 -15.20
N TYR A 157 0.17 1.07 -14.02
CA TYR A 157 1.00 -0.01 -13.46
C TYR A 157 0.92 -1.33 -14.24
N ALA A 158 -0.11 -1.56 -15.04
CA ALA A 158 -0.18 -2.73 -15.92
C ALA A 158 0.61 -2.53 -17.22
N ILE A 159 0.70 -1.29 -17.73
CA ILE A 159 1.46 -0.96 -18.94
C ILE A 159 2.94 -0.75 -18.64
N PHE A 160 3.26 -0.14 -17.49
CA PHE A 160 4.60 0.25 -17.09
C PHE A 160 5.69 -0.85 -17.22
N PRO A 161 5.44 -2.12 -16.82
CA PRO A 161 6.41 -3.21 -16.97
C PRO A 161 6.84 -3.46 -18.41
N TRP A 162 5.96 -3.24 -19.39
CA TRP A 162 6.27 -3.46 -20.81
C TRP A 162 7.28 -2.46 -21.36
N VAL A 163 7.34 -1.28 -20.76
CA VAL A 163 8.36 -0.28 -21.07
C VAL A 163 9.62 -0.60 -20.26
N TRP A 164 9.49 -0.81 -18.95
CA TRP A 164 10.64 -1.00 -18.05
C TRP A 164 11.48 -2.24 -18.36
N TYR A 165 10.82 -3.38 -18.54
CA TYR A 165 11.49 -4.65 -18.74
C TYR A 165 12.54 -4.62 -19.87
N PRO A 166 12.20 -4.26 -21.13
CA PRO A 166 13.19 -4.22 -22.21
C PRO A 166 14.29 -3.19 -21.95
N PHE A 167 14.00 -2.07 -21.29
CA PHE A 167 15.02 -1.07 -20.96
C PHE A 167 16.06 -1.58 -19.96
N PHE A 168 15.65 -2.23 -18.88
CA PHE A 168 16.61 -2.82 -17.94
C PHE A 168 17.44 -3.91 -18.60
N VAL A 169 16.79 -4.77 -19.40
CA VAL A 169 17.49 -5.82 -20.14
C VAL A 169 18.51 -5.22 -21.10
N TYR A 170 18.17 -4.17 -21.85
CA TYR A 170 19.06 -3.50 -22.78
C TYR A 170 20.25 -2.83 -22.10
N LEU A 171 20.00 -2.06 -21.02
CA LEU A 171 21.05 -1.24 -20.39
C LEU A 171 22.01 -2.06 -19.52
N GLY A 172 21.64 -3.25 -19.04
CA GLY A 172 22.55 -4.05 -18.24
C GLY A 172 22.63 -3.64 -16.76
N VAL A 173 21.81 -2.69 -16.30
CA VAL A 173 21.96 -2.02 -14.99
C VAL A 173 21.16 -2.70 -13.89
N ASP A 174 21.09 -4.02 -13.95
CA ASP A 174 20.32 -4.80 -13.02
C ASP A 174 21.23 -5.38 -11.93
N PRO A 175 20.90 -5.24 -10.63
CA PRO A 175 21.86 -5.45 -9.54
C PRO A 175 22.52 -6.83 -9.50
N PRO A 176 21.80 -7.94 -9.77
CA PRO A 176 22.43 -9.25 -9.90
C PRO A 176 23.50 -9.33 -11.00
N ASN A 177 23.27 -8.71 -12.16
CA ASN A 177 24.26 -8.67 -13.24
C ASN A 177 25.44 -7.75 -12.89
N THR A 178 25.17 -6.59 -12.28
CA THR A 178 26.22 -5.68 -11.77
C THR A 178 27.08 -6.38 -10.72
N PHE A 179 26.46 -7.08 -9.76
CA PHE A 179 27.17 -7.87 -8.75
C PHE A 179 28.01 -8.99 -9.37
N TYR A 180 27.45 -9.72 -10.34
CA TYR A 180 28.17 -10.78 -11.03
C TYR A 180 29.40 -10.26 -11.79
N ARG A 181 29.32 -9.06 -12.39
CA ARG A 181 30.49 -8.40 -13.01
C ARG A 181 31.59 -8.13 -11.99
N PHE A 182 31.24 -7.67 -10.78
CA PHE A 182 32.22 -7.46 -9.71
C PHE A 182 32.89 -8.75 -9.26
N VAL A 183 32.11 -9.83 -9.10
CA VAL A 183 32.64 -11.14 -8.73
C VAL A 183 33.65 -11.62 -9.79
N LEU A 184 33.30 -11.56 -11.07
CA LEU A 184 34.22 -11.97 -12.13
C LEU A 184 35.48 -11.10 -12.22
N SER A 185 35.33 -9.79 -12.05
CA SER A 185 36.46 -8.86 -12.00
C SER A 185 37.42 -9.22 -10.87
N ALA A 186 36.90 -9.57 -9.69
CA ALA A 186 37.72 -9.99 -8.54
C ALA A 186 38.50 -11.28 -8.78
N PHE A 187 37.97 -12.19 -9.61
CA PHE A 187 38.65 -13.41 -10.02
C PHE A 187 39.55 -13.24 -11.25
N ASN A 188 39.77 -12.00 -11.73
CA ASN A 188 40.48 -11.69 -12.97
C ASN A 188 39.95 -12.47 -14.19
N GLN A 189 38.66 -12.82 -14.17
CA GLN A 189 38.02 -13.52 -15.28
C GLN A 189 37.33 -12.51 -16.22
N PRO A 190 37.61 -12.56 -17.53
CA PRO A 190 36.96 -11.66 -18.46
C PRO A 190 35.46 -11.97 -18.56
N PHE A 191 34.64 -10.92 -18.65
CA PHE A 191 33.20 -11.05 -18.88
C PHE A 191 32.92 -11.43 -20.34
N ASN A 192 33.24 -12.68 -20.67
CA ASN A 192 33.18 -13.25 -22.00
C ASN A 192 31.73 -13.44 -22.49
N THR A 193 31.57 -13.52 -23.81
CA THR A 193 30.28 -13.74 -24.49
C THR A 193 29.56 -14.99 -23.98
N THR A 194 30.29 -16.05 -23.65
CA THR A 194 29.73 -17.29 -23.10
C THR A 194 29.09 -17.08 -21.72
N SER A 195 29.74 -16.36 -20.81
CA SER A 195 29.20 -16.04 -19.48
C SER A 195 27.97 -15.13 -19.59
N LYS A 196 27.98 -14.17 -20.54
CA LYS A 196 26.82 -13.32 -20.85
C LYS A 196 25.64 -14.17 -21.34
N LEU A 197 25.86 -15.09 -22.27
CA LEU A 197 24.82 -15.97 -22.81
C LEU A 197 24.27 -16.95 -21.76
N ALA A 198 25.13 -17.47 -20.87
CA ALA A 198 24.69 -18.37 -19.80
C ALA A 198 23.76 -17.70 -18.78
N ILE A 199 23.99 -16.42 -18.48
CA ILE A 199 23.23 -15.67 -17.46
C ILE A 199 22.00 -14.99 -18.07
N PHE A 200 22.00 -14.74 -19.37
CA PHE A 200 20.93 -14.03 -20.05
C PHE A 200 19.52 -14.62 -19.81
N PRO A 201 19.29 -15.95 -19.87
CA PRO A 201 17.97 -16.52 -19.57
C PRO A 201 17.52 -16.28 -18.11
N LEU A 202 18.44 -16.44 -17.16
CA LEU A 202 18.17 -16.18 -15.74
C LEU A 202 17.81 -14.71 -15.53
N ARG A 203 18.55 -13.83 -16.20
CA ARG A 203 18.35 -12.38 -16.19
C ARG A 203 16.99 -11.97 -16.75
N LEU A 204 16.63 -12.50 -17.91
CA LEU A 204 15.32 -12.27 -18.52
C LEU A 204 14.19 -12.75 -17.62
N PHE A 205 14.36 -13.93 -17.00
CA PHE A 205 13.36 -14.51 -16.12
C PHE A 205 13.14 -13.66 -14.87
N TYR A 206 14.18 -13.41 -14.09
CA TYR A 206 13.99 -12.70 -12.82
C TYR A 206 13.53 -11.25 -13.06
N MET A 207 14.04 -10.56 -14.09
CA MET A 207 13.62 -9.20 -14.42
C MET A 207 12.15 -9.15 -14.82
N PHE A 208 11.68 -10.15 -15.57
CA PHE A 208 10.28 -10.26 -15.95
C PHE A 208 9.42 -10.36 -14.68
N ILE A 209 9.79 -11.26 -13.76
CA ILE A 209 9.07 -11.40 -12.49
C ILE A 209 9.10 -10.11 -11.67
N CYS A 210 10.27 -9.50 -11.47
CA CYS A 210 10.39 -8.28 -10.67
C CYS A 210 9.56 -7.13 -11.25
N CYS A 211 9.58 -6.90 -12.55
CA CYS A 211 8.81 -5.82 -13.17
C CYS A 211 7.30 -6.12 -13.18
N PHE A 212 6.89 -7.31 -13.65
CA PHE A 212 5.48 -7.63 -13.84
C PHE A 212 4.76 -8.00 -12.54
N GLU A 213 5.34 -8.87 -11.71
CA GLU A 213 4.74 -9.22 -10.42
C GLU A 213 4.92 -8.11 -9.40
N GLY A 214 6.06 -7.39 -9.42
CA GLY A 214 6.30 -6.26 -8.53
C GLY A 214 5.26 -5.14 -8.72
N THR A 215 4.98 -4.75 -9.96
CA THR A 215 3.94 -3.75 -10.24
C THR A 215 2.54 -4.26 -9.89
N ARG A 216 2.23 -5.53 -10.17
CA ARG A 216 0.94 -6.14 -9.77
C ARG A 216 0.74 -6.16 -8.27
N MET A 217 1.78 -6.50 -7.50
CA MET A 217 1.76 -6.50 -6.04
C MET A 217 1.57 -5.08 -5.48
N PHE A 218 2.25 -4.09 -6.06
CA PHE A 218 2.09 -2.68 -5.70
C PHE A 218 0.67 -2.16 -6.02
N ALA A 219 0.16 -2.46 -7.20
CA ALA A 219 -1.19 -2.10 -7.61
C ALA A 219 -2.26 -2.70 -6.68
N PHE A 220 -2.14 -4.00 -6.37
CA PHE A 220 -3.01 -4.69 -5.42
C PHE A 220 -2.97 -4.03 -4.05
N TYR A 221 -1.77 -3.70 -3.56
CA TYR A 221 -1.58 -3.02 -2.27
C TYR A 221 -2.38 -1.72 -2.18
N VAL A 222 -2.18 -0.83 -3.14
CA VAL A 222 -2.81 0.49 -3.14
C VAL A 222 -4.33 0.35 -3.18
N ILE A 223 -4.87 -0.52 -4.05
CA ILE A 223 -6.31 -0.76 -4.11
C ILE A 223 -6.83 -1.30 -2.78
N TYR A 224 -6.20 -2.35 -2.26
CA TYR A 224 -6.66 -3.02 -1.05
C TYR A 224 -6.77 -2.05 0.13
N MET A 225 -5.73 -1.25 0.35
CA MET A 225 -5.71 -0.24 1.42
C MET A 225 -6.76 0.85 1.22
N VAL A 226 -6.86 1.40 0.01
CA VAL A 226 -7.78 2.50 -0.29
C VAL A 226 -9.24 2.04 -0.18
N LEU A 227 -9.56 0.86 -0.73
CA LEU A 227 -10.91 0.28 -0.64
C LEU A 227 -11.34 0.04 0.80
N LYS A 228 -10.44 -0.50 1.62
CA LYS A 228 -10.72 -0.74 3.04
C LYS A 228 -11.02 0.57 3.78
N CYS A 229 -10.22 1.61 3.55
CA CYS A 229 -10.42 2.91 4.19
C CYS A 229 -11.72 3.57 3.75
N ILE A 230 -12.02 3.52 2.45
CA ILE A 230 -13.27 4.01 1.89
C ILE A 230 -14.48 3.31 2.52
N GLY A 231 -14.41 1.98 2.64
CA GLY A 231 -15.46 1.21 3.27
C GLY A 231 -15.65 1.58 4.74
N ASN A 232 -14.56 1.79 5.49
CA ASN A 232 -14.63 2.29 6.85
C ASN A 232 -15.28 3.67 6.93
N CYS A 233 -14.92 4.61 6.04
CA CYS A 233 -15.55 5.94 5.99
C CYS A 233 -17.06 5.83 5.80
N ALA A 234 -17.51 4.99 4.86
CA ALA A 234 -18.94 4.80 4.60
C ALA A 234 -19.68 4.23 5.83
N VAL A 235 -19.07 3.27 6.54
CA VAL A 235 -19.63 2.72 7.78
C VAL A 235 -19.72 3.77 8.88
N PHE A 236 -18.67 4.57 9.08
CA PHE A 236 -18.68 5.62 10.11
C PHE A 236 -19.67 6.74 9.79
N GLU A 237 -19.77 7.17 8.53
CA GLU A 237 -20.78 8.14 8.07
C GLU A 237 -22.20 7.64 8.35
N ASP A 238 -22.48 6.37 8.07
CA ASP A 238 -23.80 5.78 8.32
C ASP A 238 -24.11 5.67 9.82
N ILE A 239 -23.15 5.25 10.63
CA ILE A 239 -23.30 5.20 12.09
C ILE A 239 -23.61 6.58 12.66
N VAL A 240 -22.90 7.63 12.22
CA VAL A 240 -23.18 9.02 12.63
C VAL A 240 -24.58 9.43 12.20
N SER A 241 -24.98 9.16 10.96
CA SER A 241 -26.33 9.47 10.47
C SER A 241 -27.42 8.77 11.27
N ARG A 242 -27.20 7.51 11.68
CA ARG A 242 -28.14 6.78 12.54
C ARG A 242 -28.24 7.40 13.93
N PHE A 243 -27.13 7.85 14.52
CA PHE A 243 -27.17 8.59 15.78
C PHE A 243 -28.00 9.86 15.69
N ASP A 244 -27.86 10.63 14.61
CA ASP A 244 -28.63 11.87 14.43
C ASP A 244 -30.14 11.64 14.25
N LYS A 245 -30.55 10.43 13.86
CA LYS A 245 -31.95 10.04 13.65
C LYS A 245 -32.61 9.36 14.85
N VAL A 246 -31.87 9.09 15.93
CA VAL A 246 -32.44 8.39 17.11
C VAL A 246 -33.52 9.28 17.74
N PRO A 247 -34.78 8.81 17.85
CA PRO A 247 -35.85 9.52 18.52
C PRO A 247 -35.58 9.60 20.02
N ARG A 248 -35.99 10.72 20.65
CA ARG A 248 -35.82 10.96 22.10
C ARG A 248 -36.99 10.40 22.91
N ASP A 249 -37.39 9.18 22.60
CA ASP A 249 -38.53 8.50 23.20
C ASP A 249 -38.09 7.26 24.00
N ALA A 250 -39.03 6.37 24.31
CA ALA A 250 -38.77 5.16 25.08
C ALA A 250 -37.81 4.17 24.38
N SER A 251 -37.64 4.25 23.04
CA SER A 251 -36.73 3.37 22.29
C SER A 251 -35.29 3.90 22.25
N PHE A 252 -35.05 5.15 22.66
CA PHE A 252 -33.74 5.82 22.66
C PHE A 252 -32.58 4.91 23.12
N PHE A 253 -32.72 4.28 24.29
CA PHE A 253 -31.68 3.41 24.85
C PHE A 253 -31.51 2.10 24.08
N SER A 254 -32.59 1.53 23.55
CA SER A 254 -32.54 0.28 22.77
C SER A 254 -31.85 0.51 21.43
N GLU A 255 -32.14 1.63 20.77
CA GLU A 255 -31.54 1.99 19.48
C GLU A 255 -30.05 2.31 19.63
N ILE A 256 -29.68 3.11 20.64
CA ILE A 256 -28.27 3.38 20.94
C ILE A 256 -27.52 2.09 21.29
N ASP A 257 -28.13 1.19 22.07
CA ASP A 257 -27.50 -0.09 22.40
C ASP A 257 -27.29 -0.94 21.14
N GLN A 258 -28.24 -0.92 20.22
CA GLN A 258 -28.13 -1.60 18.93
C GLN A 258 -26.98 -1.03 18.10
N ILE A 259 -26.88 0.30 17.99
CA ILE A 259 -25.78 0.98 17.29
C ILE A 259 -24.43 0.66 17.95
N CYS A 260 -24.36 0.67 19.29
CA CYS A 260 -23.15 0.30 20.03
C CYS A 260 -22.72 -1.15 19.75
N ARG A 261 -23.66 -2.10 19.70
CA ARG A 261 -23.36 -3.50 19.36
C ARG A 261 -22.82 -3.63 17.94
N TYR A 262 -23.40 -2.90 16.99
CA TYR A 262 -22.91 -2.87 15.61
C TYR A 262 -21.49 -2.32 15.51
N PHE A 263 -21.26 -1.16 16.11
CA PHE A 263 -19.95 -0.53 16.12
C PHE A 263 -18.89 -1.40 16.84
N SER A 264 -19.26 -2.06 17.93
CA SER A 264 -18.39 -3.01 18.63
C SER A 264 -18.02 -4.20 17.75
N ARG A 265 -18.98 -4.81 17.05
CA ARG A 265 -18.71 -5.91 16.10
C ARG A 265 -17.77 -5.47 14.99
N PHE A 266 -17.97 -4.28 14.45
CA PHE A 266 -17.09 -3.71 13.43
C PHE A 266 -15.67 -3.48 13.97
N ASN A 267 -15.53 -2.86 15.14
CA ASN A 267 -14.24 -2.62 15.78
C ASN A 267 -13.48 -3.92 16.08
N ILE A 268 -14.16 -4.99 16.50
CA ILE A 268 -13.53 -6.30 16.74
C ILE A 268 -12.87 -6.84 15.45
N ILE A 269 -13.55 -6.71 14.31
CA ILE A 269 -13.02 -7.16 13.02
C ILE A 269 -11.85 -6.29 12.60
N SER A 270 -11.98 -4.96 12.72
CA SER A 270 -10.89 -4.03 12.44
C SER A 270 -9.68 -4.27 13.36
N GLN A 271 -9.90 -4.72 14.59
CA GLN A 271 -8.86 -5.06 15.54
C GLN A 271 -8.07 -6.30 15.13
N HIS A 272 -8.73 -7.30 14.51
CA HIS A 272 -8.06 -8.52 14.04
C HIS A 272 -6.99 -8.22 12.98
N GLY A 273 -7.29 -7.31 12.04
CA GLY A 273 -6.32 -6.86 11.03
C GLY A 273 -5.42 -5.70 11.48
N ARG A 274 -5.59 -5.14 12.68
CA ARG A 274 -4.94 -3.88 13.08
C ARG A 274 -3.42 -3.92 12.99
N ILE A 275 -2.80 -4.97 13.56
CA ILE A 275 -1.33 -5.10 13.59
C ILE A 275 -0.78 -5.23 12.17
N GLN A 276 -1.45 -6.02 11.34
CA GLN A 276 -1.07 -6.24 9.94
C GLN A 276 -1.11 -4.92 9.16
N HIS A 277 -2.25 -4.21 9.20
CA HIS A 277 -2.39 -2.93 8.51
C HIS A 277 -1.46 -1.85 9.05
N MET A 278 -1.22 -1.81 10.36
CA MET A 278 -0.33 -0.81 10.96
C MET A 278 1.11 -0.97 10.47
N ASN A 279 1.64 -2.19 10.48
CA ASN A 279 2.97 -2.50 9.96
C ASN A 279 3.08 -2.13 8.48
N TYR A 280 2.04 -2.48 7.73
CA TYR A 280 2.07 -2.36 6.30
C TYR A 280 1.89 -0.92 5.82
N THR A 281 1.10 -0.12 6.54
CA THR A 281 1.01 1.32 6.26
C THR A 281 2.30 2.04 6.64
N SER A 282 2.99 1.60 7.71
CA SER A 282 4.31 2.10 8.08
C SER A 282 5.35 1.82 6.98
N VAL A 283 5.43 0.57 6.50
CA VAL A 283 6.31 0.18 5.40
C VAL A 283 6.00 0.96 4.12
N GLY A 284 4.72 1.13 3.78
CA GLY A 284 4.30 1.94 2.62
C GLY A 284 4.73 3.39 2.71
N CYS A 285 4.54 4.05 3.86
CA CYS A 285 5.00 5.43 4.06
C CYS A 285 6.53 5.56 4.06
N PHE A 286 7.24 4.58 4.64
CA PHE A 286 8.69 4.55 4.57
C PHE A 286 9.20 4.40 3.13
N THR A 287 8.63 3.47 2.36
CA THR A 287 8.96 3.30 0.95
C THR A 287 8.64 4.56 0.13
N LEU A 288 7.51 5.21 0.40
CA LEU A 288 7.17 6.48 -0.24
C LEU A 288 8.27 7.52 -0.02
N PHE A 289 8.67 7.73 1.23
CA PHE A 289 9.74 8.65 1.57
C PHE A 289 11.06 8.29 0.87
N CYS A 290 11.46 7.02 0.95
CA CYS A 290 12.69 6.53 0.34
C CYS A 290 12.67 6.51 -1.19
N VAL A 291 11.52 6.46 -1.85
CA VAL A 291 11.44 6.51 -3.32
C VAL A 291 11.40 7.96 -3.81
N VAL A 292 10.68 8.83 -3.12
CA VAL A 292 10.46 10.22 -3.57
C VAL A 292 11.72 11.05 -3.44
N VAL A 293 12.44 10.95 -2.33
CA VAL A 293 13.66 11.75 -2.10
C VAL A 293 14.72 11.48 -3.19
N PRO A 294 15.10 10.22 -3.50
CA PRO A 294 15.98 9.91 -4.62
C PRO A 294 15.38 10.31 -5.96
N SER A 295 14.09 10.09 -6.20
CA SER A 295 13.47 10.45 -7.49
C SER A 295 13.54 11.96 -7.74
N ASN A 296 13.27 12.78 -6.72
CA ASN A 296 13.42 14.23 -6.80
C ASN A 296 14.88 14.64 -7.03
N PHE A 297 15.81 14.02 -6.28
CA PHE A 297 17.24 14.26 -6.44
C PHE A 297 17.72 13.95 -7.86
N ALA A 298 17.34 12.79 -8.41
CA ALA A 298 17.67 12.39 -9.78
C ALA A 298 17.07 13.36 -10.82
N THR A 299 15.83 13.80 -10.60
CA THR A 299 15.12 14.72 -11.49
C THR A 299 15.74 16.12 -11.51
N ILE A 300 16.25 16.60 -10.38
CA ILE A 300 16.78 17.97 -10.28
C ILE A 300 18.28 17.99 -10.60
N LYS A 301 19.06 17.03 -10.08
CA LYS A 301 20.53 17.11 -10.09
C LYS A 301 21.23 16.18 -11.07
N MET A 302 20.61 15.06 -11.43
CA MET A 302 21.21 14.06 -12.33
C MET A 302 20.58 14.05 -13.74
N PHE A 303 19.87 15.11 -14.12
CA PHE A 303 19.15 15.14 -15.39
C PHE A 303 20.05 15.01 -16.62
N HIS A 304 21.31 15.45 -16.52
CA HIS A 304 22.33 15.29 -17.56
C HIS A 304 22.96 13.89 -17.59
N SER A 305 22.91 13.15 -16.48
CA SER A 305 23.60 11.87 -16.33
C SER A 305 22.76 10.69 -16.83
N PHE A 306 21.44 10.85 -16.91
CA PHE A 306 20.52 9.80 -17.32
C PHE A 306 20.10 9.96 -18.79
N ALA A 307 19.90 8.84 -19.48
CA ALA A 307 19.18 8.84 -20.75
C ALA A 307 17.77 9.43 -20.55
N LEU A 308 17.28 10.21 -21.52
CA LEU A 308 16.02 10.95 -21.45
C LEU A 308 14.84 10.11 -20.92
N ILE A 309 14.74 8.86 -21.37
CA ILE A 309 13.66 7.95 -20.98
C ILE A 309 13.73 7.61 -19.49
N PHE A 310 14.95 7.40 -18.96
CA PHE A 310 15.19 7.08 -17.56
C PHE A 310 14.90 8.29 -16.66
N TYR A 311 15.29 9.47 -17.14
CA TYR A 311 14.96 10.75 -16.51
C TYR A 311 13.44 10.97 -16.41
N LEU A 312 12.69 10.78 -17.51
CA LEU A 312 11.25 10.97 -17.55
C LEU A 312 10.52 10.10 -16.52
N ILE A 313 11.04 8.91 -16.21
CA ILE A 313 10.44 8.05 -15.19
C ILE A 313 10.60 8.63 -13.80
N PHE A 314 11.79 9.11 -13.42
CA PHE A 314 11.97 9.75 -12.11
C PHE A 314 11.15 11.02 -11.97
N ALA A 315 11.05 11.81 -13.05
CA ALA A 315 10.17 12.97 -13.09
C ALA A 315 8.69 12.56 -12.91
N THR A 316 8.26 11.50 -13.59
CA THR A 316 6.90 10.97 -13.47
C THR A 316 6.63 10.43 -12.06
N LEU A 317 7.56 9.66 -11.48
CA LEU A 317 7.45 9.14 -10.11
C LEU A 317 7.41 10.28 -9.08
N SER A 318 8.25 11.30 -9.25
CA SER A 318 8.24 12.50 -8.41
C SER A 318 6.87 13.18 -8.43
N VAL A 319 6.37 13.52 -9.62
CA VAL A 319 5.08 14.22 -9.79
C VAL A 319 3.91 13.35 -9.32
N LEU A 320 3.87 12.08 -9.74
CA LEU A 320 2.80 11.15 -9.38
C LEU A 320 2.75 10.97 -7.87
N THR A 321 3.89 10.93 -7.20
CA THR A 321 3.91 10.73 -5.76
C THR A 321 3.54 12.01 -5.01
N LEU A 322 4.06 13.17 -5.42
CA LEU A 322 3.72 14.45 -4.79
C LEU A 322 2.24 14.84 -5.00
N ALA A 323 1.68 14.59 -6.18
CA ALA A 323 0.28 14.90 -6.48
C ALA A 323 -0.69 13.77 -6.08
N GLY A 324 -0.26 12.52 -6.17
CA GLY A 324 -1.07 11.33 -5.92
C GLY A 324 -1.12 10.95 -4.45
N PHE A 325 -0.01 11.05 -3.70
CA PHE A 325 0.00 10.69 -2.28
C PHE A 325 -1.04 11.45 -1.45
N PRO A 326 -1.19 12.79 -1.57
CA PRO A 326 -2.21 13.50 -0.81
C PRO A 326 -3.62 12.99 -1.08
N LYS A 327 -3.92 12.55 -2.31
CA LYS A 327 -5.23 12.01 -2.71
C LYS A 327 -5.44 10.58 -2.18
N VAL A 328 -4.39 9.75 -2.18
CA VAL A 328 -4.42 8.38 -1.64
C VAL A 328 -4.45 8.37 -0.11
N ALA A 329 -3.76 9.31 0.54
CA ALA A 329 -3.74 9.48 1.98
C ALA A 329 -5.06 10.04 2.53
N GLN A 330 -5.84 10.74 1.70
CA GLN A 330 -7.06 11.41 2.12
C GLN A 330 -8.12 10.44 2.70
N PRO A 331 -8.44 9.29 2.07
CA PRO A 331 -9.32 8.27 2.67
C PRO A 331 -8.85 7.75 4.04
N LEU A 332 -7.54 7.66 4.29
CA LEU A 332 -7.01 7.21 5.58
C LEU A 332 -7.34 8.24 6.68
N ILE A 333 -7.17 9.52 6.36
CA ILE A 333 -7.47 10.63 7.27
C ILE A 333 -8.97 10.74 7.51
N GLU A 334 -9.78 10.63 6.45
CA GLU A 334 -11.25 10.65 6.54
C GLU A 334 -11.77 9.49 7.38
N SER A 335 -11.18 8.30 7.26
CA SER A 335 -11.55 7.15 8.08
C SER A 335 -11.29 7.42 9.57
N ASN A 336 -10.16 8.02 9.92
CA ASN A 336 -9.84 8.37 11.31
C ASN A 336 -10.75 9.48 11.84
N ARG A 337 -11.05 10.49 11.03
CA ARG A 337 -12.00 11.56 11.40
C ARG A 337 -13.42 11.05 11.58
N GLY A 338 -13.87 10.14 10.71
CA GLY A 338 -15.17 9.49 10.84
C GLY A 338 -15.28 8.72 12.15
N LEU A 339 -14.22 7.99 12.52
CA LEU A 339 -14.16 7.29 13.80
C LEU A 339 -14.24 8.25 15.00
N ASP A 340 -13.50 9.35 14.96
CA ASP A 340 -13.57 10.39 16.00
C ASP A 340 -14.98 10.98 16.10
N GLY A 341 -15.65 11.25 14.96
CA GLY A 341 -17.04 11.71 14.92
C GLY A 341 -18.03 10.72 15.55
N VAL A 342 -17.88 9.41 15.31
CA VAL A 342 -18.68 8.37 15.99
C VAL A 342 -18.46 8.40 17.50
N MET A 343 -17.22 8.54 17.94
CA MET A 343 -16.89 8.59 19.38
C MET A 343 -17.43 9.85 20.06
N ASP A 344 -17.41 10.99 19.37
CA ASP A 344 -17.99 12.23 19.89
C ASP A 344 -19.52 12.15 19.99
N LYS A 345 -20.19 11.57 18.99
CA LYS A 345 -21.63 11.30 19.06
C LYS A 345 -22.01 10.34 20.17
N LEU A 346 -21.23 9.28 20.39
CA LEU A 346 -21.42 8.39 21.53
C LEU A 346 -21.31 9.14 22.88
N ARG A 347 -20.37 10.07 23.00
CA ARG A 347 -20.24 10.91 24.22
C ARG A 347 -21.43 11.84 24.39
N GLU A 348 -21.89 12.49 23.30
CA GLU A 348 -23.09 13.34 23.30
C GLU A 348 -24.32 12.56 23.77
N MET A 349 -24.55 11.37 23.20
CA MET A 349 -25.68 10.51 23.56
C MET A 349 -25.63 10.02 25.01
N ASN A 350 -24.43 9.79 25.56
CA ASN A 350 -24.27 9.47 26.99
C ASN A 350 -24.68 10.65 27.88
N ILE A 351 -24.35 11.89 27.50
CA ILE A 351 -24.74 13.10 28.25
C ILE A 351 -26.26 13.27 28.20
N LEU A 352 -26.87 13.11 27.02
CA LEU A 352 -28.33 13.17 26.86
C LEU A 352 -29.05 12.07 27.67
N GLY A 353 -28.52 10.85 27.67
CA GLY A 353 -29.04 9.74 28.48
C GLY A 353 -28.96 9.98 29.99
N LYS A 354 -27.98 10.78 30.47
CA LYS A 354 -27.90 11.20 31.89
C LYS A 354 -28.97 12.23 32.25
N ALA A 355 -29.37 13.08 31.29
CA ALA A 355 -30.40 14.10 31.49
C ALA A 355 -31.83 13.49 31.54
N GLY A 356 -32.06 12.37 30.83
CA GLY A 356 -33.37 11.70 30.74
C GLY A 356 -33.82 10.88 31.96
N GLY A 357 -33.14 10.96 33.10
CA GLY A 357 -33.62 10.40 34.39
C GLY A 357 -33.31 8.93 34.68
N ASP A 358 -33.00 8.09 33.69
CA ASP A 358 -32.69 6.66 33.91
C ASP A 358 -31.19 6.42 34.19
N ARG A 359 -30.78 6.73 35.43
CA ARG A 359 -29.38 6.61 35.90
C ARG A 359 -28.79 5.21 35.73
N TYR A 360 -29.60 4.14 35.82
CA TYR A 360 -29.10 2.77 35.72
C TYR A 360 -28.73 2.42 34.28
N ARG A 361 -29.63 2.70 33.32
CA ARG A 361 -29.36 2.47 31.90
C ARG A 361 -28.24 3.36 31.38
N SER A 362 -28.18 4.62 31.83
CA SER A 362 -27.07 5.53 31.51
C SER A 362 -25.72 5.01 32.00
N LYS A 363 -25.64 4.44 33.23
CA LYS A 363 -24.39 3.82 33.72
C LYS A 363 -23.96 2.61 32.90
N ILE A 364 -24.90 1.80 32.42
CA ILE A 364 -24.60 0.66 31.54
C ILE A 364 -24.06 1.14 30.20
N LEU A 365 -24.72 2.16 29.62
CA LEU A 365 -24.28 2.77 28.37
C LEU A 365 -22.88 3.39 28.51
N GLU A 366 -22.62 4.11 29.60
CA GLU A 366 -21.29 4.67 29.88
C GLU A 366 -20.22 3.57 29.96
N LYS A 367 -20.51 2.45 30.64
CA LYS A 367 -19.58 1.30 30.70
C LYS A 367 -19.33 0.72 29.31
N ARG A 368 -20.35 0.59 28.47
CA ARG A 368 -20.21 0.11 27.09
C ARG A 368 -19.39 1.06 26.23
N ILE A 369 -19.66 2.35 26.28
CA ILE A 369 -18.89 3.37 25.54
C ILE A 369 -17.43 3.35 25.97
N LYS A 370 -17.15 3.26 27.27
CA LYS A 370 -15.78 3.12 27.79
C LYS A 370 -15.10 1.82 27.37
N SER A 371 -15.86 0.73 27.17
CA SER A 371 -15.33 -0.55 26.70
C SER A 371 -15.01 -0.56 25.21
N ILE A 372 -15.57 0.37 24.43
CA ILE A 372 -15.28 0.48 23.01
C ILE A 372 -13.91 1.14 22.84
N MET A 373 -12.94 0.34 22.39
CA MET A 373 -11.62 0.84 22.02
C MET A 373 -11.61 1.22 20.52
N PRO A 374 -11.56 2.52 20.18
CA PRO A 374 -11.54 2.94 18.78
C PRO A 374 -10.22 2.50 18.12
N VAL A 375 -10.32 1.78 17.01
CA VAL A 375 -9.16 1.32 16.22
C VAL A 375 -8.89 2.33 15.11
N LYS A 376 -7.95 3.25 15.36
CA LYS A 376 -7.46 4.19 14.34
C LYS A 376 -6.54 3.48 13.35
N MET A 377 -6.52 3.98 12.11
CA MET A 377 -5.48 3.70 11.15
C MET A 377 -4.19 4.41 11.59
N SER A 378 -3.22 3.62 12.02
CA SER A 378 -1.95 4.09 12.57
C SER A 378 -0.77 3.53 11.77
N MET A 379 0.38 4.18 11.89
CA MET A 379 1.68 3.63 11.52
C MET A 379 2.37 3.07 12.76
N GLY A 380 3.05 1.95 12.61
CA GLY A 380 3.72 1.28 13.70
C GLY A 380 4.47 0.04 13.26
N LEU A 381 5.07 -0.64 14.23
CA LEU A 381 5.76 -1.91 14.06
C LEU A 381 5.32 -2.88 15.16
N ARG A 382 4.79 -4.04 14.77
CA ARG A 382 4.15 -5.03 15.65
C ARG A 382 3.05 -4.40 16.51
N SER A 383 3.23 -4.36 17.82
CA SER A 383 2.29 -3.75 18.77
C SER A 383 2.63 -2.28 19.06
N LEU A 384 3.82 -1.81 18.64
CA LEU A 384 4.27 -0.44 18.88
C LEU A 384 3.66 0.49 17.83
N LYS A 385 2.83 1.40 18.29
CA LYS A 385 2.24 2.46 17.47
C LYS A 385 3.17 3.67 17.47
N PHE A 386 3.55 4.15 16.29
CA PHE A 386 4.36 5.36 16.13
C PHE A 386 3.47 6.61 16.09
N THR A 387 2.48 6.63 15.18
CA THR A 387 1.59 7.79 15.01
C THR A 387 0.30 7.40 14.29
N ASP A 388 -0.74 8.21 14.43
CA ASP A 388 -1.99 8.07 13.67
C ASP A 388 -1.92 8.80 12.33
N PHE A 389 -2.67 8.33 11.34
CA PHE A 389 -2.88 9.11 10.12
C PHE A 389 -3.77 10.32 10.40
N THR A 390 -3.15 11.47 10.60
CA THR A 390 -3.80 12.78 10.74
C THR A 390 -3.41 13.71 9.59
N MET A 391 -4.07 14.86 9.47
CA MET A 391 -3.65 15.90 8.52
C MET A 391 -2.22 16.38 8.81
N ASP A 392 -1.86 16.49 10.09
CA ASP A 392 -0.53 16.92 10.52
C ASP A 392 0.52 15.91 10.08
N MET A 393 0.23 14.61 10.19
CA MET A 393 1.14 13.57 9.69
C MET A 393 1.30 13.65 8.17
N LYS A 394 0.22 13.86 7.42
CA LYS A 394 0.31 14.06 5.95
C LYS A 394 1.19 15.25 5.60
N ALA A 395 1.00 16.39 6.28
CA ALA A 395 1.82 17.58 6.07
C ALA A 395 3.28 17.34 6.47
N GLY A 396 3.52 16.68 7.61
CA GLY A 396 4.85 16.34 8.11
C GLY A 396 5.62 15.42 7.17
N VAL A 397 4.98 14.41 6.57
CA VAL A 397 5.61 13.54 5.56
C VAL A 397 6.04 14.34 4.32
N ILE A 398 5.17 15.24 3.82
CA ILE A 398 5.51 16.08 2.66
C ILE A 398 6.66 17.03 2.99
N TYR A 399 6.61 17.65 4.18
CA TYR A 399 7.68 18.53 4.66
C TYR A 399 9.01 17.78 4.79
N ALA A 400 9.01 16.59 5.40
CA ALA A 400 10.20 15.77 5.52
C ALA A 400 10.76 15.39 4.14
N ILE A 401 9.90 14.97 3.19
CA ILE A 401 10.35 14.69 1.82
C ILE A 401 11.05 15.91 1.21
N MET A 402 10.48 17.11 1.36
CA MET A 402 11.09 18.33 0.84
C MET A 402 12.43 18.64 1.53
N ASP A 403 12.48 18.60 2.86
CA ASP A 403 13.67 18.91 3.65
C ASP A 403 14.85 17.96 3.36
N TYR A 404 14.58 16.65 3.33
CA TYR A 404 15.60 15.66 2.98
C TYR A 404 15.98 15.71 1.49
N THR A 405 15.05 16.07 0.60
CA THR A 405 15.39 16.34 -0.81
C THR A 405 16.36 17.52 -0.90
N ILE A 406 16.08 18.65 -0.21
CA ILE A 406 16.95 19.82 -0.19
C ILE A 406 18.32 19.48 0.37
N SER A 407 18.36 18.75 1.49
CA SER A 407 19.61 18.31 2.11
C SER A 407 20.43 17.41 1.18
N ALA A 408 19.78 16.46 0.49
CA ALA A 408 20.45 15.63 -0.52
C ALA A 408 20.99 16.45 -1.70
N LEU A 409 20.21 17.44 -2.17
CA LEU A 409 20.62 18.36 -3.22
C LEU A 409 21.82 19.22 -2.82
N LEU A 410 21.95 19.59 -1.54
CA LEU A 410 23.06 20.40 -1.04
C LEU A 410 24.31 19.56 -0.71
N SER A 411 24.16 18.29 -0.30
CA SER A 411 25.27 17.48 0.22
C SER A 411 26.15 16.84 -0.85
N ILE A 412 25.61 16.45 -2.01
CA ILE A 412 26.34 15.70 -3.03
C ILE A 412 26.80 16.65 -4.14
N GLN A 413 28.09 16.97 -4.29
CA GLN A 413 28.57 17.64 -5.49
C GLN A 413 28.53 16.65 -6.67
N VAL A 414 27.65 16.89 -7.65
CA VAL A 414 27.61 16.10 -8.89
C VAL A 414 28.56 16.80 -9.87
N LYS A 415 29.65 16.13 -10.21
CA LYS A 415 30.61 16.57 -11.23
C LYS A 415 30.25 16.01 -12.59
#